data_AF-A0A816SZT7-F1
#
_entry.id   AF-A0A816SZT7-F1
#
_cell.length_a   1.000
_cell.length_b   1.000
_cell.length_c   1.000
_cell.angle_alpha   90.00
_cell.angle_beta   90.00
_cell.angle_gamma   90.00
#
_symmetry.space_group_name_H-M   'P 1'
#
loop_
_entity.id
_entity.type
_entity.pdbx_description
1 polymer ?
#
loop_
_entity_poly.entity_id
_entity_poly.type
_entity_poly.pdbx_seq_one_letter_code
_entity_poly.pdbx_strand_id
1 'polypeptide(L)'
;MATNNECFLCRQSNKKQRSSIMCTGCSQRFCQPHHTEHRESINKDFNCLIEEHDILRQRLFNETDDKNSTKSGLLKRIETWEKDMIKNIQATAATAKTRVIQMINEEKDQLKKTFTSAANELKTNQTGNDYVETDVQEWRQQLNDCQQKFEKHLLSNNNFIDIAITPLDFENSISINRHNEIKIPTRFNRTPPRLIRNEPNIECKACDRSFPKSSGYVEFCSEDCSDNYTINHSNHDSSDDNDDRGSGCFHGDSVVLLANGFLKLVKDIRRGDALKAPGGLESTVTHVVKIKCATGKALMVTLDSGLVITPWHPIRIDGNWKFPHDIRHEKEIECQEMYNFVLDKCHIAIINGFECVTLGHNFKGEVIEHPYYGTAKVVDDLCAMDVLKTGFIELQSHSTIRDSKTRFVTGIHIINDKFHPSTLLSC
;
A
#
# COMPACT_ATOMS: atom_id res chain seq x y z
N MET A 1 -32.28 -25.17 -30.38
CA MET A 1 -32.49 -25.77 -29.04
C MET A 1 -31.27 -26.62 -28.69
N ALA A 2 -30.34 -26.10 -27.87
CA ALA A 2 -29.20 -26.85 -27.36
C ALA A 2 -29.44 -27.17 -25.88
N THR A 3 -29.43 -28.44 -25.52
CA THR A 3 -29.80 -28.96 -24.20
C THR A 3 -28.81 -28.48 -23.13
N ASN A 4 -29.23 -27.54 -22.28
CA ASN A 4 -28.45 -26.87 -21.24
C ASN A 4 -28.27 -27.73 -19.96
N ASN A 5 -28.00 -29.03 -20.17
CA ASN A 5 -27.86 -30.07 -19.14
C ASN A 5 -26.39 -30.48 -18.94
N GLU A 6 -25.44 -29.61 -19.27
CA GLU A 6 -24.01 -29.90 -19.16
C GLU A 6 -23.43 -29.24 -17.90
N CYS A 7 -22.49 -29.93 -17.26
CA CYS A 7 -21.77 -29.38 -16.12
C CYS A 7 -20.93 -28.14 -16.52
N PHE A 8 -21.05 -27.06 -15.76
CA PHE A 8 -20.35 -25.78 -15.96
C PHE A 8 -18.83 -25.96 -16.09
N LEU A 9 -18.20 -26.72 -15.17
CA LEU A 9 -16.76 -26.97 -15.21
C LEU A 9 -16.34 -27.97 -16.32
N CYS A 10 -17.11 -29.04 -16.56
CA CYS A 10 -16.81 -29.97 -17.66
C CYS A 10 -16.87 -29.30 -19.05
N ARG A 11 -17.84 -28.38 -19.24
CA ARG A 11 -17.97 -27.59 -20.46
C ARG A 11 -16.72 -26.74 -20.72
N GLN A 12 -16.12 -26.19 -19.67
CA GLN A 12 -14.86 -25.43 -19.78
C GLN A 12 -13.67 -26.32 -20.15
N SER A 13 -13.70 -27.61 -19.80
CA SER A 13 -12.63 -28.57 -20.10
C SER A 13 -12.88 -29.44 -21.34
N ASN A 14 -13.80 -29.04 -22.24
CA ASN A 14 -14.20 -29.81 -23.44
C ASN A 14 -14.68 -31.24 -23.16
N LYS A 15 -15.17 -31.53 -21.94
CA LYS A 15 -15.74 -32.83 -21.56
C LYS A 15 -17.26 -32.74 -21.53
N LYS A 16 -17.95 -33.66 -22.22
CA LYS A 16 -19.42 -33.74 -22.19
C LYS A 16 -19.88 -34.62 -21.04
N GLN A 17 -20.16 -34.01 -19.89
CA GLN A 17 -20.81 -34.67 -18.75
C GLN A 17 -22.12 -33.98 -18.41
N ARG A 18 -23.17 -34.79 -18.17
CA ARG A 18 -24.49 -34.30 -17.76
C ARG A 18 -24.42 -33.73 -16.34
N SER A 19 -25.04 -32.58 -16.14
CA SER A 19 -25.25 -31.99 -14.82
C SER A 19 -26.28 -32.78 -14.04
N SER A 20 -25.98 -33.11 -12.78
CA SER A 20 -26.89 -33.78 -11.86
C SER A 20 -27.40 -32.85 -10.76
N ILE A 21 -26.65 -31.80 -10.43
CA ILE A 21 -26.94 -30.91 -9.30
C ILE A 21 -26.83 -29.45 -9.74
N MET A 22 -27.76 -28.62 -9.26
CA MET A 22 -27.73 -27.16 -9.44
C MET A 22 -27.44 -26.50 -8.09
N CYS A 23 -26.43 -25.64 -8.04
CA CYS A 23 -26.16 -24.84 -6.85
C CYS A 23 -27.10 -23.62 -6.85
N THR A 24 -27.94 -23.50 -5.83
CA THR A 24 -28.90 -22.39 -5.69
C THR A 24 -28.23 -21.06 -5.34
N GLY A 25 -26.98 -21.08 -4.87
CA GLY A 25 -26.22 -19.88 -4.55
C GLY A 25 -25.66 -19.18 -5.79
N CYS A 26 -24.99 -19.92 -6.68
CA CYS A 26 -24.38 -19.37 -7.90
C CYS A 26 -25.21 -19.63 -9.17
N SER A 27 -26.34 -20.33 -9.06
CA SER A 27 -27.22 -20.75 -10.16
C SER A 27 -26.55 -21.58 -11.25
N GLN A 28 -25.36 -22.14 -10.98
CA GLN A 28 -24.63 -22.99 -11.93
C GLN A 28 -24.98 -24.47 -11.75
N ARG A 29 -24.90 -25.22 -12.85
CA ARG A 29 -25.15 -26.67 -12.89
C ARG A 29 -23.84 -27.46 -12.93
N PHE A 30 -23.72 -28.49 -12.11
CA PHE A 30 -22.52 -29.29 -11.96
C PHE A 30 -22.83 -30.79 -12.07
N CYS A 31 -21.85 -31.59 -12.51
CA CYS A 31 -21.87 -33.03 -12.29
C CYS A 31 -21.48 -33.33 -10.83
N GLN A 32 -21.76 -34.55 -10.36
CA GLN A 32 -21.52 -34.93 -8.96
C GLN A 32 -20.10 -34.57 -8.45
N PRO A 33 -19.00 -34.90 -9.15
CA PRO A 33 -17.65 -34.60 -8.67
C PRO A 33 -17.38 -33.10 -8.58
N HIS A 34 -17.70 -32.35 -9.63
CA HIS A 34 -17.50 -30.90 -9.66
C HIS A 34 -18.41 -30.13 -8.69
N HIS A 35 -19.58 -30.68 -8.34
CA HIS A 35 -20.41 -30.12 -7.29
C HIS A 35 -19.75 -30.29 -5.92
N THR A 36 -19.13 -31.45 -5.67
CA THR A 36 -18.35 -31.70 -4.44
C THR A 36 -17.17 -30.74 -4.35
N GLU A 37 -16.38 -30.60 -5.41
CA GLU A 37 -15.25 -29.64 -5.47
C GLU A 37 -15.72 -28.19 -5.26
N HIS A 38 -16.84 -27.80 -5.90
CA HIS A 38 -17.44 -26.48 -5.69
C HIS A 38 -17.86 -26.28 -4.23
N ARG A 39 -18.43 -27.31 -3.58
CA ARG A 39 -18.83 -27.26 -2.17
C ARG A 39 -17.63 -27.23 -1.23
N GLU A 40 -16.55 -27.94 -1.56
CA GLU A 40 -15.28 -27.90 -0.85
C GLU A 40 -14.63 -26.52 -0.93
N SER A 41 -14.66 -25.87 -2.09
CA SER A 41 -14.20 -24.48 -2.24
C SER A 41 -14.99 -23.53 -1.33
N ILE A 42 -16.32 -23.63 -1.32
CA ILE A 42 -17.16 -22.80 -0.44
C ILE A 42 -16.89 -23.10 1.05
N ASN A 43 -16.68 -24.36 1.41
CA ASN A 43 -16.34 -24.73 2.78
C ASN A 43 -14.98 -24.18 3.19
N LYS A 44 -14.01 -24.15 2.27
CA LYS A 44 -12.71 -23.51 2.50
C LYS A 44 -12.87 -22.01 2.74
N ASP A 45 -13.61 -21.32 1.89
CA ASP A 45 -13.89 -19.89 2.03
C ASP A 45 -14.64 -19.58 3.34
N PHE A 46 -15.59 -20.43 3.72
CA PHE A 46 -16.34 -20.29 4.97
C PHE A 46 -15.48 -20.54 6.21
N ASN A 47 -14.58 -21.53 6.16
CA ASN A 47 -13.62 -21.77 7.23
C ASN A 47 -12.65 -20.60 7.38
N CYS A 48 -12.22 -19.98 6.27
CA CYS A 48 -11.47 -18.72 6.32
C CYS A 48 -12.27 -17.60 6.99
N LEU A 49 -13.55 -17.46 6.68
CA LEU A 49 -14.42 -16.47 7.33
C LEU A 49 -14.59 -16.75 8.83
N ILE A 50 -14.65 -18.02 9.25
CA ILE A 50 -14.66 -18.40 10.67
C ILE A 50 -13.34 -18.04 11.33
N GLU A 51 -12.20 -18.33 10.69
CA GLU A 51 -10.87 -17.96 11.19
C GLU A 51 -10.74 -16.44 11.34
N GLU A 52 -11.17 -15.67 10.33
CA GLU A 52 -11.24 -14.20 10.38
C GLU A 52 -12.13 -13.72 11.53
N HIS A 53 -13.32 -14.30 11.68
CA HIS A 53 -14.24 -13.98 12.77
C HIS A 53 -13.62 -14.27 14.14
N ASP A 54 -13.03 -15.44 14.33
CA ASP A 54 -12.49 -15.86 15.61
C ASP A 54 -11.25 -15.03 15.99
N ILE A 55 -10.46 -14.61 15.01
CA ILE A 55 -9.33 -13.70 15.23
C ILE A 55 -9.83 -12.28 15.56
N LEU A 56 -10.85 -11.78 14.87
CA LEU A 56 -11.49 -10.51 15.21
C LEU A 56 -12.11 -10.55 16.60
N ARG A 57 -12.78 -11.65 16.95
CA ARG A 57 -13.37 -11.88 18.27
C ARG A 57 -12.30 -11.94 19.34
N GLN A 58 -11.22 -12.69 19.14
CA GLN A 58 -10.10 -12.72 20.08
C GLN A 58 -9.52 -11.33 20.29
N ARG A 59 -9.40 -10.49 19.27
CA ARG A 59 -8.92 -9.10 19.43
C ARG A 59 -9.88 -8.17 20.12
N LEU A 60 -11.17 -8.30 19.84
CA LEU A 60 -12.20 -7.48 20.48
C LEU A 60 -12.39 -7.86 21.95
N PHE A 61 -12.18 -9.14 22.32
CA PHE A 61 -12.55 -9.65 23.64
C PHE A 61 -11.38 -10.11 24.54
N ASN A 62 -10.17 -10.38 24.02
CA ASN A 62 -8.98 -10.56 24.85
C ASN A 62 -8.41 -9.18 25.22
N GLU A 63 -9.18 -8.43 26.01
CA GLU A 63 -8.94 -7.03 26.34
C GLU A 63 -7.97 -6.78 27.50
N THR A 64 -7.04 -7.70 27.81
CA THR A 64 -6.04 -7.46 28.86
C THR A 64 -4.70 -6.92 28.35
N ASP A 65 -4.33 -7.14 27.07
CA ASP A 65 -3.02 -6.68 26.55
C ASP A 65 -3.12 -5.60 25.44
N ASP A 66 -4.13 -5.63 24.56
CA ASP A 66 -4.12 -4.82 23.32
C ASP A 66 -4.73 -3.41 23.45
N LYS A 67 -5.63 -3.18 24.43
CA LYS A 67 -6.04 -1.80 24.82
C LYS A 67 -4.87 -1.02 25.40
N ASN A 68 -3.94 -1.69 26.09
CA ASN A 68 -2.68 -1.09 26.51
C ASN A 68 -1.75 -0.90 25.33
N SER A 69 -1.67 -1.82 24.35
CA SER A 69 -0.81 -1.65 23.17
C SER A 69 -1.23 -0.49 22.26
N THR A 70 -2.51 -0.36 21.89
CA THR A 70 -2.98 0.70 20.97
C THR A 70 -3.13 2.06 21.67
N LYS A 71 -3.58 2.09 22.93
CA LYS A 71 -3.41 3.30 23.77
C LYS A 71 -1.94 3.61 23.92
N SER A 72 -1.08 2.62 24.16
CA SER A 72 0.38 2.86 24.17
C SER A 72 0.88 3.30 22.82
N GLY A 73 0.28 2.95 21.67
CA GLY A 73 0.74 3.39 20.37
C GLY A 73 0.49 4.87 20.17
N LEU A 74 -0.73 5.33 20.49
CA LEU A 74 -1.08 6.75 20.48
C LEU A 74 -0.29 7.53 21.54
N LEU A 75 -0.18 6.99 22.75
CA LEU A 75 0.61 7.60 23.84
C LEU A 75 2.11 7.59 23.53
N LYS A 76 2.67 6.50 23.02
CA LYS A 76 4.07 6.40 22.56
C LYS A 76 4.32 7.42 21.46
N ARG A 77 3.38 7.66 20.56
CA ARG A 77 3.55 8.67 19.51
C ARG A 77 3.63 10.08 20.10
N ILE A 78 2.87 10.37 21.16
CA ILE A 78 2.98 11.61 21.94
C ILE A 78 4.32 11.65 22.69
N GLU A 79 4.70 10.58 23.38
CA GLU A 79 5.97 10.47 24.12
C GLU A 79 7.20 10.57 23.19
N THR A 80 7.13 9.99 21.99
CA THR A 80 8.17 10.09 20.97
C THR A 80 8.26 11.51 20.45
N TRP A 81 7.13 12.13 20.12
CA TRP A 81 7.10 13.54 19.72
C TRP A 81 7.67 14.46 20.81
N GLU A 82 7.32 14.23 22.08
CA GLU A 82 7.85 14.97 23.23
C GLU A 82 9.38 14.81 23.33
N LYS A 83 9.88 13.57 23.26
CA LYS A 83 11.33 13.27 23.30
C LYS A 83 12.08 13.92 22.15
N ASP A 84 11.53 13.85 20.94
CA ASP A 84 12.14 14.43 19.75
C ASP A 84 12.14 15.96 19.81
N MET A 85 11.07 16.58 20.30
CA MET A 85 11.00 18.03 20.49
C MET A 85 12.03 18.51 21.53
N ILE A 86 12.14 17.85 22.68
CA ILE A 86 13.17 18.17 23.68
C ILE A 86 14.56 18.03 23.08
N LYS A 87 14.82 16.94 22.35
CA LYS A 87 16.10 16.71 21.68
C LYS A 87 16.42 17.80 20.67
N ASN A 88 15.46 18.22 19.85
CA ASN A 88 15.64 19.28 18.85
C ASN A 88 15.91 20.63 19.51
N ILE A 89 15.20 20.96 20.59
CA ILE A 89 15.44 22.17 21.39
C ILE A 89 16.86 22.16 21.97
N GLN A 90 17.27 21.03 22.57
CA GLN A 90 18.61 20.88 23.13
C GLN A 90 19.70 20.94 22.07
N ALA A 91 19.51 20.32 20.90
CA ALA A 91 20.43 20.36 19.79
C ALA A 91 20.58 21.80 19.25
N THR A 92 19.47 22.50 19.06
CA THR A 92 19.45 23.90 18.62
C THR A 92 20.20 24.80 19.63
N ALA A 93 19.94 24.61 20.92
CA ALA A 93 20.63 25.34 21.98
C ALA A 93 22.14 25.00 22.02
N ALA A 94 22.52 23.75 21.79
CA ALA A 94 23.93 23.34 21.73
C ALA A 94 24.65 23.99 20.54
N THR A 95 24.04 23.97 19.35
CA THR A 95 24.59 24.65 18.17
C THR A 95 24.73 26.16 18.41
N ALA A 96 23.73 26.81 19.01
CA ALA A 96 23.81 28.22 19.36
C ALA A 96 24.95 28.51 20.34
N LYS A 97 25.11 27.69 21.40
CA LYS A 97 26.22 27.81 22.36
C LYS A 97 27.58 27.66 21.67
N THR A 98 27.75 26.67 20.80
CA THR A 98 28.99 26.46 20.05
C THR A 98 29.31 27.67 19.18
N ARG A 99 28.30 28.24 18.50
CA ARG A 99 28.47 29.44 17.67
C ARG A 99 28.90 30.65 18.49
N VAL A 100 28.31 30.88 19.67
CA VAL A 100 28.71 31.95 20.59
C VAL A 100 30.16 31.76 21.04
N ILE A 101 30.55 30.54 21.45
CA ILE A 101 31.93 30.23 21.87
C ILE A 101 32.91 30.45 20.72
N GLN A 102 32.54 30.05 19.50
CA GLN A 102 33.36 30.26 18.32
C GLN A 102 33.59 31.75 18.06
N MET A 103 32.55 32.58 18.09
CA MET A 103 32.68 34.04 17.91
C MET A 103 33.59 34.67 18.97
N ILE A 104 33.50 34.23 20.24
CA ILE A 104 34.39 34.69 21.31
C ILE A 104 35.85 34.27 21.04
N ASN A 105 36.07 33.04 20.58
CA ASN A 105 37.42 32.54 20.30
C ASN A 105 38.04 33.24 19.07
N GLU A 106 37.25 33.51 18.03
CA GLU A 106 37.69 34.24 16.84
C GLU A 106 38.18 35.65 17.19
N GLU A 107 37.41 36.39 17.99
CA GLU A 107 37.83 37.71 18.51
C GLU A 107 39.11 37.62 19.35
N LYS A 108 39.19 36.63 20.24
CA LYS A 108 40.38 36.40 21.08
C LYS A 108 41.62 36.08 20.23
N ASP A 109 41.46 35.30 19.17
CA ASP A 109 42.56 34.94 18.28
C ASP A 109 42.98 36.10 17.38
N GLN A 110 42.06 36.97 16.95
CA GLN A 110 42.40 38.21 16.26
C GLN A 110 43.24 39.13 17.15
N LEU A 111 42.88 39.25 18.43
CA LEU A 111 43.67 40.03 19.39
C LEU A 111 45.08 39.43 19.57
N LYS A 112 45.19 38.11 19.76
CA LYS A 112 46.51 37.43 19.87
C LYS A 112 47.39 37.63 18.64
N LYS A 113 46.81 37.54 17.42
CA LYS A 113 47.54 37.78 16.17
C LYS A 113 48.09 39.20 16.13
N THR A 114 47.28 40.18 16.51
CA THR A 114 47.69 41.59 16.58
C THR A 114 48.85 41.78 17.55
N PHE A 115 48.76 41.22 18.76
CA PHE A 115 49.87 41.26 19.74
C PHE A 115 51.16 40.60 19.22
N THR A 116 51.04 39.49 18.51
CA THR A 116 52.19 38.75 17.97
C THR A 116 52.85 39.53 16.83
N SER A 117 52.06 40.16 15.95
CA SER A 117 52.58 41.04 14.89
C SER A 117 53.35 42.21 15.48
N ALA A 118 52.74 42.93 16.43
CA ALA A 118 53.39 44.06 17.10
C ALA A 118 54.68 43.64 17.82
N ALA A 119 54.69 42.48 18.48
CA ALA A 119 55.90 41.95 19.12
C ALA A 119 57.02 41.62 18.11
N ASN A 120 56.66 41.07 16.94
CA ASN A 120 57.64 40.78 15.88
C ASN A 120 58.21 42.05 15.26
N GLU A 121 57.37 43.05 14.99
CA GLU A 121 57.81 44.36 14.46
C GLU A 121 58.79 45.05 15.42
N LEU A 122 58.44 45.11 16.72
CA LEU A 122 59.31 45.66 17.76
C LEU A 122 60.66 44.95 17.80
N LYS A 123 60.67 43.62 17.72
CA LYS A 123 61.90 42.82 17.76
C LYS A 123 62.77 43.03 16.52
N THR A 124 62.17 43.05 15.33
CA THR A 124 62.87 43.29 14.06
C THR A 124 63.54 44.66 14.06
N ASN A 125 62.80 45.70 14.42
CA ASN A 125 63.31 47.07 14.43
C ASN A 125 64.34 47.29 15.54
N GLN A 126 64.20 46.61 16.68
CA GLN A 126 65.25 46.58 17.71
C GLN A 126 66.54 45.93 17.20
N THR A 127 66.47 44.79 16.50
CA THR A 127 67.67 44.12 15.95
C THR A 127 68.32 44.89 14.80
N GLY A 128 67.54 45.61 14.00
CA GLY A 128 68.05 46.50 12.95
C GLY A 128 68.52 47.86 13.44
N ASN A 129 68.25 48.21 14.71
CA ASN A 129 68.41 49.55 15.26
C ASN A 129 67.74 50.64 14.40
N ASP A 130 66.57 50.29 13.84
CA ASP A 130 65.84 51.05 12.83
C ASP A 130 64.50 51.53 13.43
N TYR A 131 64.57 52.59 14.22
CA TYR A 131 63.40 53.21 14.85
C TYR A 131 63.64 54.69 15.10
N VAL A 132 62.61 55.50 14.89
CA VAL A 132 62.58 56.93 15.25
C VAL A 132 61.50 57.23 16.29
N GLU A 133 61.52 58.45 16.82
CA GLU A 133 60.62 58.87 17.91
C GLU A 133 59.13 58.74 17.55
N THR A 134 58.77 58.93 16.28
CA THR A 134 57.41 58.73 15.78
C THR A 134 56.98 57.27 15.81
N ASP A 135 57.86 56.33 15.48
CA ASP A 135 57.56 54.88 15.47
C ASP A 135 57.32 54.38 16.90
N VAL A 136 58.13 54.88 17.85
CA VAL A 136 57.97 54.58 19.27
C VAL A 136 56.65 55.14 19.82
N GLN A 137 56.23 56.33 19.38
CA GLN A 137 54.92 56.89 19.73
C GLN A 137 53.77 56.07 19.11
N GLU A 138 53.92 55.63 17.86
CA GLU A 138 52.92 54.84 17.15
C GLU A 138 52.73 53.47 17.82
N TRP A 139 53.80 52.73 18.12
CA TRP A 139 53.69 51.46 18.83
C TRP A 139 53.13 51.61 20.25
N ARG A 140 53.44 52.72 20.94
CA ARG A 140 52.84 53.03 22.24
C ARG A 140 51.33 53.23 22.12
N GLN A 141 50.85 53.93 21.09
CA GLN A 141 49.43 54.10 20.83
C GLN A 141 48.76 52.76 20.49
N GLN A 142 49.36 51.95 19.63
CA GLN A 142 48.84 50.62 19.27
C GLN A 142 48.71 49.69 20.49
N LEU A 143 49.69 49.71 21.39
CA LEU A 143 49.65 48.95 22.65
C LEU A 143 48.49 49.42 23.56
N ASN A 144 48.31 50.73 23.71
CA ASN A 144 47.20 51.29 24.47
C ASN A 144 45.83 50.91 23.89
N ASP A 145 45.67 50.99 22.57
CA ASP A 145 44.41 50.63 21.89
C ASP A 145 44.09 49.13 22.07
N CYS A 146 45.11 48.26 21.99
CA CYS A 146 44.96 46.84 22.25
C CYS A 146 44.58 46.55 23.71
N GLN A 147 45.19 47.26 24.65
CA GLN A 147 44.86 47.14 26.08
C GLN A 147 43.42 47.55 26.35
N GLN A 148 42.96 48.67 25.81
CA GLN A 148 41.56 49.12 25.98
C GLN A 148 40.56 48.13 25.38
N LYS A 149 40.84 47.55 24.21
CA LYS A 149 40.00 46.50 23.62
C LYS A 149 39.96 45.25 24.50
N PHE A 150 41.09 44.83 25.05
CA PHE A 150 41.16 43.69 25.96
C PHE A 150 40.37 43.92 27.26
N GLU A 151 40.55 45.07 27.91
CA GLU A 151 39.81 45.44 29.12
C GLU A 151 38.30 45.54 28.86
N LYS A 152 37.91 46.08 27.71
CA LYS A 152 36.50 46.10 27.27
C LYS A 152 35.94 44.67 27.12
N HIS A 153 36.69 43.72 26.56
CA HIS A 153 36.26 42.31 26.49
C HIS A 153 36.11 41.66 27.87
N LEU A 154 36.99 41.97 28.82
CA LEU A 154 36.91 41.48 30.21
C LEU A 154 35.72 42.05 30.99
N LEU A 155 35.42 43.34 30.82
CA LEU A 155 34.38 44.03 31.59
C LEU A 155 32.98 43.88 31.00
N SER A 156 32.86 43.61 29.69
CA SER A 156 31.57 43.63 28.99
C SER A 156 30.80 42.31 28.97
N ASN A 157 31.31 41.24 29.61
CA ASN A 157 30.67 39.91 29.60
C ASN A 157 30.26 39.41 28.20
N ASN A 158 30.99 39.82 27.15
CA ASN A 158 30.67 39.56 25.74
C ASN A 158 29.41 40.27 25.20
N ASN A 159 29.09 41.48 25.67
CA ASN A 159 28.00 42.36 25.15
C ASN A 159 28.11 42.75 23.65
N PHE A 160 29.01 42.14 22.87
CA PHE A 160 29.06 42.28 21.41
C PHE A 160 28.23 41.20 20.68
N ILE A 161 27.63 40.27 21.42
CA ILE A 161 26.78 39.20 20.87
C ILE A 161 25.35 39.38 21.39
N ASP A 162 24.42 39.66 20.49
CA ASP A 162 22.99 39.70 20.79
C ASP A 162 22.33 38.33 20.50
N ILE A 163 21.51 37.84 21.44
CA ILE A 163 20.76 36.59 21.29
C ILE A 163 19.27 36.92 21.28
N ALA A 164 18.63 36.77 20.12
CA ALA A 164 17.17 36.84 19.99
C ALA A 164 16.57 35.44 20.13
N ILE A 165 15.61 35.27 21.04
CA ILE A 165 14.86 34.02 21.23
C ILE A 165 13.42 34.26 20.80
N THR A 166 12.97 33.57 19.76
CA THR A 166 11.56 33.55 19.34
C THR A 166 10.78 32.53 20.16
N PRO A 167 9.63 32.90 20.76
CA PRO A 167 8.76 31.94 21.45
C PRO A 167 8.25 30.85 20.49
N LEU A 168 8.25 29.60 20.95
CA LEU A 168 7.65 28.48 20.22
C LEU A 168 6.14 28.43 20.53
N ASP A 169 5.32 28.24 19.49
CA ASP A 169 3.87 28.07 19.64
C ASP A 169 3.54 26.62 20.04
N PHE A 170 3.47 26.38 21.34
CA PHE A 170 3.17 25.06 21.88
C PHE A 170 1.69 24.68 21.80
N GLU A 171 0.77 25.64 21.71
CA GLU A 171 -0.68 25.37 21.74
C GLU A 171 -1.17 24.70 20.46
N ASN A 172 -0.60 25.09 19.32
CA ASN A 172 -0.95 24.50 18.02
C ASN A 172 -0.02 23.35 17.60
N SER A 173 0.94 22.98 18.45
CA SER A 173 1.95 21.97 18.12
C SER A 173 1.41 20.53 18.12
N ILE A 174 0.27 20.27 18.76
CA ILE A 174 -0.40 18.96 18.75
C ILE A 174 -1.92 19.12 18.72
N SER A 175 -2.60 18.39 17.83
CA SER A 175 -4.07 18.33 17.75
C SER A 175 -4.57 16.89 17.83
N ILE A 176 -5.66 16.68 18.58
CA ILE A 176 -6.28 15.36 18.78
C ILE A 176 -7.69 15.41 18.20
N ASN A 177 -7.91 14.70 17.09
CA ASN A 177 -9.19 14.68 16.38
C ASN A 177 -9.80 13.28 16.41
N ARG A 178 -11.10 13.18 16.72
CA ARG A 178 -11.85 11.91 16.65
C ARG A 178 -12.52 11.79 15.28
N HIS A 179 -12.12 10.80 14.51
CA HIS A 179 -12.72 10.51 13.21
C HIS A 179 -13.78 9.39 13.34
N ASN A 180 -15.06 9.78 13.35
CA ASN A 180 -16.27 8.96 13.11
C ASN A 180 -16.63 7.82 14.10
N GLU A 181 -17.94 7.56 14.22
CA GLU A 181 -18.50 6.40 14.92
C GLU A 181 -18.48 5.15 14.04
N ILE A 182 -18.13 4.00 14.60
CA ILE A 182 -18.13 2.71 13.89
C ILE A 182 -19.58 2.30 13.61
N LYS A 183 -19.99 2.35 12.33
CA LYS A 183 -21.29 1.83 11.87
C LYS A 183 -21.19 0.32 11.64
N ILE A 184 -21.88 -0.48 12.45
CA ILE A 184 -21.90 -1.95 12.33
C ILE A 184 -23.02 -2.38 11.36
N PRO A 185 -22.75 -3.24 10.36
CA PRO A 185 -23.76 -3.76 9.44
C PRO A 185 -24.87 -4.57 10.15
N THR A 186 -26.13 -4.35 9.78
CA THR A 186 -27.34 -4.91 10.43
C THR A 186 -27.53 -6.42 10.28
N ARG A 187 -26.77 -7.11 9.42
CA ARG A 187 -26.96 -8.55 9.14
C ARG A 187 -26.66 -9.45 10.37
N PHE A 188 -25.85 -8.96 11.31
CA PHE A 188 -25.46 -9.68 12.53
C PHE A 188 -26.48 -9.59 13.69
N ASN A 189 -27.50 -8.72 13.58
CA ASN A 189 -28.50 -8.48 14.63
C ASN A 189 -29.84 -9.18 14.40
N ARG A 190 -29.88 -10.31 13.68
CA ARG A 190 -31.10 -11.13 13.67
C ARG A 190 -31.13 -11.99 14.93
N THR A 191 -32.00 -11.64 15.86
CA THR A 191 -32.44 -12.57 16.91
C THR A 191 -32.91 -13.86 16.23
N PRO A 192 -32.58 -15.06 16.76
CA PRO A 192 -33.10 -16.31 16.20
C PRO A 192 -34.63 -16.21 16.14
N PRO A 193 -35.31 -16.57 15.04
CA PRO A 193 -36.75 -16.40 14.97
C PRO A 193 -37.40 -17.23 16.07
N ARG A 194 -37.91 -16.56 17.11
CA ARG A 194 -38.99 -17.12 17.91
C ARG A 194 -40.16 -17.26 16.94
N LEU A 195 -40.68 -18.48 16.84
CA LEU A 195 -41.87 -18.82 16.08
C LEU A 195 -43.06 -17.98 16.61
N ILE A 196 -43.23 -16.76 16.10
CA ILE A 196 -44.47 -16.01 16.27
C ILE A 196 -45.30 -16.28 15.02
N ARG A 197 -46.28 -17.17 15.18
CA ARG A 197 -47.36 -17.38 14.22
C ARG A 197 -48.17 -16.08 14.15
N ASN A 198 -48.49 -15.66 12.93
CA ASN A 198 -49.45 -14.61 12.54
C ASN A 198 -48.80 -13.30 12.03
N GLU A 199 -48.32 -13.33 10.78
CA GLU A 199 -48.32 -12.15 9.91
C GLU A 199 -49.21 -12.43 8.68
N PRO A 200 -49.91 -11.42 8.15
CA PRO A 200 -50.90 -11.60 7.08
C PRO A 200 -50.24 -11.97 5.75
N ASN A 201 -50.87 -12.90 5.02
CA ASN A 201 -50.43 -13.32 3.69
C ASN A 201 -50.50 -12.16 2.68
N ILE A 202 -49.52 -12.05 1.78
CA ILE A 202 -49.59 -11.18 0.59
C ILE A 202 -50.37 -11.94 -0.49
N GLU A 203 -51.40 -11.32 -1.06
CA GLU A 203 -52.16 -11.84 -2.20
C GLU A 203 -51.66 -11.27 -3.53
N CYS A 204 -51.43 -12.16 -4.51
CA CYS A 204 -51.08 -11.77 -5.88
C CYS A 204 -52.36 -11.49 -6.69
N LYS A 205 -52.58 -10.23 -7.09
CA LYS A 205 -53.78 -9.80 -7.85
C LYS A 205 -53.90 -10.35 -9.28
N ALA A 206 -52.90 -11.08 -9.79
CA ALA A 206 -52.95 -11.70 -11.11
C ALA A 206 -53.41 -13.17 -11.09
N CYS A 207 -53.28 -13.85 -9.94
CA CYS A 207 -53.59 -15.28 -9.82
C CYS A 207 -54.35 -15.67 -8.54
N ASP A 208 -54.77 -14.70 -7.72
CA ASP A 208 -55.57 -14.84 -6.49
C ASP A 208 -55.03 -15.87 -5.47
N ARG A 209 -53.70 -16.02 -5.37
CA ARG A 209 -53.04 -16.86 -4.36
C ARG A 209 -52.35 -16.03 -3.28
N SER A 210 -52.39 -16.53 -2.04
CA SER A 210 -51.87 -15.87 -0.83
C SER A 210 -50.57 -16.53 -0.33
N PHE A 211 -49.52 -15.75 -0.01
CA PHE A 211 -48.21 -16.25 0.43
C PHE A 211 -47.74 -15.65 1.78
N PRO A 212 -47.07 -16.43 2.65
CA PRO A 212 -46.55 -15.94 3.93
C PRO A 212 -45.25 -15.12 3.76
N LYS A 213 -45.14 -14.00 4.47
CA LYS A 213 -44.13 -12.94 4.27
C LYS A 213 -42.69 -13.25 4.73
N SER A 214 -42.41 -14.44 5.27
CA SER A 214 -41.17 -14.69 6.04
C SER A 214 -40.11 -15.54 5.33
N SER A 215 -40.14 -15.65 4.01
CA SER A 215 -39.02 -16.21 3.24
C SER A 215 -38.59 -15.16 2.24
N GLY A 216 -37.32 -14.76 2.25
CA GLY A 216 -36.72 -13.87 1.24
C GLY A 216 -36.62 -14.54 -0.15
N TYR A 217 -37.64 -15.30 -0.51
CA TYR A 217 -37.85 -16.05 -1.73
C TYR A 217 -39.10 -15.46 -2.38
N VAL A 218 -38.90 -14.64 -3.40
CA VAL A 218 -39.97 -14.33 -4.35
C VAL A 218 -39.85 -15.41 -5.42
N GLU A 219 -40.57 -16.51 -5.24
CA GLU A 219 -40.79 -17.47 -6.33
C GLU A 219 -41.54 -16.72 -7.45
N PHE A 220 -40.90 -16.57 -8.60
CA PHE A 220 -41.51 -15.96 -9.78
C PHE A 220 -42.73 -16.78 -10.22
N CYS A 221 -43.84 -16.08 -10.45
CA CYS A 221 -45.07 -16.64 -10.98
C CYS A 221 -44.97 -16.72 -12.52
N SER A 222 -44.46 -17.84 -13.05
CA SER A 222 -44.40 -18.23 -14.48
C SER A 222 -43.61 -17.32 -15.46
N GLU A 223 -43.23 -17.89 -16.60
CA GLU A 223 -42.26 -17.35 -17.59
C GLU A 223 -42.73 -16.10 -18.38
N ASP A 224 -43.99 -15.67 -18.22
CA ASP A 224 -44.59 -14.54 -18.97
C ASP A 224 -44.44 -13.16 -18.29
N CYS A 225 -43.68 -13.06 -17.20
CA CYS A 225 -43.47 -11.81 -16.46
C CYS A 225 -42.03 -11.28 -16.59
N SER A 226 -41.43 -11.43 -17.77
CA SER A 226 -40.01 -11.17 -18.05
C SER A 226 -39.69 -9.80 -18.66
N ASP A 227 -40.69 -8.96 -18.95
CA ASP A 227 -40.47 -7.65 -19.56
C ASP A 227 -40.58 -6.53 -18.53
N ASN A 228 -39.45 -6.14 -17.92
CA ASN A 228 -39.08 -4.76 -17.53
C ASN A 228 -37.92 -4.70 -16.52
N TYR A 229 -36.80 -5.38 -16.81
CA TYR A 229 -35.53 -5.05 -16.15
C TYR A 229 -34.35 -5.23 -17.11
N THR A 230 -34.25 -4.32 -18.09
CA THR A 230 -33.00 -4.11 -18.84
C THR A 230 -31.96 -3.48 -17.91
N ILE A 231 -31.08 -4.31 -17.35
CA ILE A 231 -29.83 -3.83 -16.75
C ILE A 231 -28.91 -3.49 -17.91
N ASN A 232 -28.63 -2.19 -18.06
CA ASN A 232 -27.63 -1.67 -18.97
C ASN A 232 -26.25 -2.22 -18.57
N HIS A 233 -25.80 -3.26 -19.25
CA HIS A 233 -24.37 -3.57 -19.35
C HIS A 233 -23.71 -2.47 -20.17
N SER A 234 -23.11 -1.48 -19.51
CA SER A 234 -22.12 -0.63 -20.16
C SER A 234 -20.85 -1.46 -20.37
N ASN A 235 -20.80 -2.14 -21.51
CA ASN A 235 -19.57 -2.64 -22.10
C ASN A 235 -18.62 -1.45 -22.30
N HIS A 236 -17.57 -1.33 -21.49
CA HIS A 236 -16.46 -0.45 -21.84
C HIS A 236 -15.38 -1.26 -22.52
N ASP A 237 -15.57 -1.34 -23.83
CA ASP A 237 -14.65 -1.88 -24.82
C ASP A 237 -13.56 -0.83 -25.05
N SER A 238 -12.38 -1.00 -24.45
CA SER A 238 -11.22 -0.20 -24.78
C SER A 238 -10.40 -0.94 -25.84
N SER A 239 -10.75 -0.71 -27.08
CA SER A 239 -9.98 -1.08 -28.27
C SER A 239 -8.69 -0.26 -28.32
N ASP A 240 -7.58 -0.83 -27.85
CA ASP A 240 -6.26 -0.44 -28.33
C ASP A 240 -5.32 -1.64 -28.23
N ASP A 241 -4.75 -2.02 -29.37
CA ASP A 241 -4.05 -3.29 -29.62
C ASP A 241 -2.59 -3.29 -29.14
N ASN A 242 -2.22 -2.39 -28.24
CA ASN A 242 -0.92 -2.41 -27.60
C ASN A 242 -1.06 -2.01 -26.13
N ASP A 243 -0.24 -2.65 -25.31
CA ASP A 243 0.25 -2.16 -24.03
C ASP A 243 -0.40 -2.75 -22.76
N ASP A 244 0.44 -2.93 -21.74
CA ASP A 244 0.27 -3.60 -20.44
C ASP A 244 -0.86 -3.06 -19.54
N ARG A 245 -1.81 -2.31 -20.09
CA ARG A 245 -2.77 -1.44 -19.41
C ARG A 245 -3.78 -2.17 -18.51
N GLY A 246 -3.92 -3.49 -18.60
CA GLY A 246 -4.95 -4.26 -17.90
C GLY A 246 -4.48 -5.29 -16.87
N SER A 247 -3.17 -5.37 -16.60
CA SER A 247 -2.63 -6.35 -15.65
C SER A 247 -2.49 -5.69 -14.28
N GLY A 248 -3.33 -6.07 -13.30
CA GLY A 248 -3.22 -5.52 -11.95
C GLY A 248 -1.84 -5.81 -11.36
N CYS A 249 -0.95 -4.82 -11.31
CA CYS A 249 0.44 -4.92 -10.84
C CYS A 249 0.87 -3.68 -10.05
N PHE A 250 1.98 -3.83 -9.32
CA PHE A 250 2.61 -2.83 -8.47
C PHE A 250 3.96 -2.40 -9.04
N HIS A 251 4.33 -1.13 -8.85
CA HIS A 251 5.69 -0.67 -9.10
C HIS A 251 6.67 -1.24 -8.07
N GLY A 252 7.89 -1.55 -8.49
CA GLY A 252 8.90 -2.17 -7.62
C GLY A 252 9.33 -1.34 -6.41
N ASP A 253 9.19 -0.01 -6.47
CA ASP A 253 9.55 0.92 -5.39
C ASP A 253 8.43 1.17 -4.38
N SER A 254 7.22 0.65 -4.62
CA SER A 254 6.17 0.61 -3.59
C SER A 254 6.64 -0.27 -2.42
N VAL A 255 6.13 -0.02 -1.21
CA VAL A 255 6.54 -0.70 0.03
C VAL A 255 5.42 -1.57 0.59
N VAL A 256 5.74 -2.84 0.83
CA VAL A 256 4.85 -3.83 1.45
C VAL A 256 5.12 -3.91 2.95
N LEU A 257 4.06 -3.97 3.76
CA LEU A 257 4.16 -4.20 5.20
C LEU A 257 4.28 -5.71 5.49
N LEU A 258 5.38 -6.10 6.14
CA LEU A 258 5.61 -7.46 6.60
C LEU A 258 4.87 -7.74 7.91
N ALA A 259 4.63 -9.02 8.20
CA ALA A 259 3.91 -9.47 9.40
C ALA A 259 4.57 -9.00 10.72
N ASN A 260 5.90 -8.89 10.71
CA ASN A 260 6.73 -8.41 11.82
C ASN A 260 6.76 -6.87 11.97
N GLY A 261 6.03 -6.13 11.12
CA GLY A 261 5.93 -4.67 11.16
C GLY A 261 7.03 -3.93 10.39
N PHE A 262 8.02 -4.62 9.82
CA PHE A 262 9.00 -4.00 8.93
C PHE A 262 8.40 -3.75 7.53
N LEU A 263 9.00 -2.81 6.81
CA LEU A 263 8.66 -2.51 5.42
C LEU A 263 9.69 -3.13 4.48
N LYS A 264 9.24 -3.63 3.34
CA LYS A 264 10.10 -4.18 2.28
C LYS A 264 9.63 -3.65 0.93
N LEU A 265 10.55 -3.34 0.02
CA LEU A 265 10.17 -2.93 -1.34
C LEU A 265 9.48 -4.09 -2.06
N VAL A 266 8.49 -3.75 -2.90
CA VAL A 266 7.75 -4.71 -3.73
C VAL A 266 8.71 -5.56 -4.56
N LYS A 267 9.75 -4.95 -5.16
CA LYS A 267 10.78 -5.67 -5.94
C LYS A 267 11.66 -6.61 -5.11
N ASP A 268 11.69 -6.45 -3.79
CA ASP A 268 12.50 -7.24 -2.86
C ASP A 268 11.70 -8.34 -2.16
N ILE A 269 10.39 -8.40 -2.38
CA ILE A 269 9.55 -9.51 -1.90
C ILE A 269 10.02 -10.83 -2.53
N ARG A 270 10.09 -11.87 -1.70
CA ARG A 270 10.47 -13.24 -2.10
C ARG A 270 9.45 -14.23 -1.57
N ARG A 271 9.41 -15.41 -2.19
CA ARG A 271 8.69 -16.56 -1.63
C ARG A 271 9.11 -16.79 -0.19
N GLY A 272 8.14 -17.08 0.67
CA GLY A 272 8.36 -17.30 2.11
C GLY A 272 8.31 -16.03 2.96
N ASP A 273 8.33 -14.83 2.36
CA ASP A 273 8.07 -13.61 3.12
C ASP A 273 6.64 -13.66 3.69
N ALA A 274 6.51 -13.35 4.98
CA ALA A 274 5.22 -13.21 5.66
C ALA A 274 4.76 -11.76 5.59
N LEU A 275 3.66 -11.51 4.88
CA LEU A 275 3.06 -10.19 4.71
C LEU A 275 1.98 -9.93 5.75
N LYS A 276 1.82 -8.68 6.15
CA LYS A 276 0.69 -8.26 6.97
C LYS A 276 -0.58 -8.20 6.12
N ALA A 277 -1.63 -8.82 6.63
CA ALA A 277 -2.96 -8.84 6.02
C ALA A 277 -3.97 -8.07 6.90
N PRO A 278 -5.15 -7.70 6.34
CA PRO A 278 -6.22 -7.03 7.07
C PRO A 278 -6.62 -7.76 8.34
N GLY A 279 -7.14 -7.01 9.31
CA GLY A 279 -7.48 -7.62 10.61
C GLY A 279 -6.26 -8.30 11.20
N GLY A 280 -5.06 -7.72 11.01
CA GLY A 280 -3.72 -8.10 11.51
C GLY A 280 -3.28 -9.53 11.29
N LEU A 281 -3.94 -10.25 10.40
CA LEU A 281 -3.55 -11.56 9.91
C LEU A 281 -2.18 -11.48 9.24
N GLU A 282 -1.64 -12.65 8.92
CA GLU A 282 -0.44 -12.78 8.08
C GLU A 282 -0.69 -13.77 6.96
N SER A 283 0.02 -13.58 5.85
CA SER A 283 -0.07 -14.46 4.68
C SER A 283 1.32 -14.61 4.08
N THR A 284 1.66 -15.82 3.70
CA THR A 284 2.98 -16.15 3.17
C THR A 284 2.97 -16.03 1.66
N VAL A 285 3.98 -15.38 1.10
CA VAL A 285 4.17 -15.31 -0.35
C VAL A 285 4.54 -16.70 -0.87
N THR A 286 3.72 -17.24 -1.77
CA THR A 286 4.00 -18.52 -2.45
C THR A 286 4.70 -18.30 -3.78
N HIS A 287 4.27 -17.27 -4.52
CA HIS A 287 4.86 -16.89 -5.80
C HIS A 287 5.00 -15.37 -5.90
N VAL A 288 6.11 -14.94 -6.50
CA VAL A 288 6.37 -13.57 -6.94
C VAL A 288 6.38 -13.59 -8.46
N VAL A 289 5.52 -12.76 -9.05
CA VAL A 289 5.43 -12.58 -10.50
C VAL A 289 6.07 -11.23 -10.82
N LYS A 290 7.09 -11.26 -11.66
CA LYS A 290 7.76 -10.09 -12.19
C LYS A 290 7.44 -9.98 -13.67
N ILE A 291 6.96 -8.82 -14.11
CA ILE A 291 6.61 -8.55 -15.51
C ILE A 291 7.54 -7.45 -16.03
N LYS A 292 8.32 -7.75 -17.06
CA LYS A 292 9.18 -6.78 -17.74
C LYS A 292 8.35 -5.89 -18.65
N CYS A 293 8.53 -4.58 -18.55
CA CYS A 293 7.88 -3.59 -19.41
C CYS A 293 8.69 -3.41 -20.69
N ALA A 294 8.14 -3.82 -21.84
CA ALA A 294 8.85 -3.84 -23.11
C ALA A 294 9.44 -2.47 -23.54
N THR A 295 8.77 -1.36 -23.18
CA THR A 295 9.17 0.00 -23.53
C THR A 295 10.00 0.69 -22.44
N GLY A 296 10.25 0.02 -21.31
CA GLY A 296 10.85 0.62 -20.11
C GLY A 296 9.95 1.65 -19.43
N LYS A 297 8.67 1.70 -19.80
CA LYS A 297 7.66 2.59 -19.24
C LYS A 297 6.36 1.82 -18.98
N ALA A 298 5.56 2.34 -18.05
CA ALA A 298 4.23 1.82 -17.78
C ALA A 298 3.26 2.95 -17.40
N LEU A 299 1.99 2.78 -17.75
CA LEU A 299 0.91 3.63 -17.31
C LEU A 299 0.55 3.29 -15.86
N MET A 300 0.72 4.24 -14.95
CA MET A 300 0.59 4.03 -13.49
C MET A 300 -0.19 5.16 -12.84
N VAL A 301 -0.77 4.87 -11.69
CA VAL A 301 -1.36 5.84 -10.79
C VAL A 301 -0.49 5.96 -9.55
N THR A 302 -0.17 7.20 -9.15
CA THR A 302 0.52 7.49 -7.89
C THR A 302 -0.47 8.09 -6.90
N LEU A 303 -0.65 7.43 -5.76
CA LEU A 303 -1.46 7.94 -4.66
C LEU A 303 -0.61 8.72 -3.66
N ASP A 304 -1.25 9.56 -2.86
CA ASP A 304 -0.57 10.46 -1.90
C ASP A 304 0.26 9.71 -0.84
N SER A 305 -0.02 8.41 -0.59
CA SER A 305 0.78 7.56 0.30
C SER A 305 2.12 7.09 -0.31
N GLY A 306 2.37 7.44 -1.57
CA GLY A 306 3.50 6.92 -2.36
C GLY A 306 3.23 5.57 -3.01
N LEU A 307 2.01 5.01 -2.93
CA LEU A 307 1.65 3.82 -3.70
C LEU A 307 1.71 4.13 -5.19
N VAL A 308 2.54 3.40 -5.92
CA VAL A 308 2.57 3.43 -7.39
C VAL A 308 2.08 2.09 -7.91
N ILE A 309 0.97 2.13 -8.65
CA ILE A 309 0.15 0.96 -8.98
C ILE A 309 -0.53 1.13 -10.34
N THR A 310 -0.76 0.03 -11.04
CA THR A 310 -1.50 0.07 -12.32
C THR A 310 -2.95 0.56 -12.13
N PRO A 311 -3.55 1.26 -13.12
CA PRO A 311 -4.81 1.98 -12.95
C PRO A 311 -6.01 1.09 -12.58
N TRP A 312 -6.01 -0.16 -13.04
CA TRP A 312 -7.10 -1.12 -12.87
C TRP A 312 -6.83 -2.19 -11.80
N HIS A 313 -5.83 -1.98 -10.94
CA HIS A 313 -5.59 -2.88 -9.82
C HIS A 313 -6.51 -2.53 -8.64
N PRO A 314 -7.44 -3.42 -8.21
CA PRO A 314 -8.35 -3.11 -7.12
C PRO A 314 -7.66 -2.83 -5.79
N ILE A 315 -7.99 -1.69 -5.18
CA ILE A 315 -7.58 -1.33 -3.82
C ILE A 315 -8.81 -1.09 -2.94
N ARG A 316 -8.72 -1.40 -1.64
CA ARG A 316 -9.83 -1.21 -0.70
C ARG A 316 -9.66 0.09 0.09
N ILE A 317 -10.68 0.94 0.02
CA ILE A 317 -10.76 2.23 0.73
C ILE A 317 -12.12 2.27 1.44
N ASP A 318 -12.09 2.53 2.75
CA ASP A 318 -13.30 2.57 3.59
C ASP A 318 -14.20 1.33 3.42
N GLY A 319 -13.58 0.16 3.27
CA GLY A 319 -14.27 -1.13 3.11
C GLY A 319 -14.77 -1.43 1.68
N ASN A 320 -14.59 -0.54 0.72
CA ASN A 320 -15.05 -0.72 -0.66
C ASN A 320 -13.87 -0.86 -1.64
N TRP A 321 -13.97 -1.80 -2.57
CA TRP A 321 -13.00 -1.96 -3.65
C TRP A 321 -13.18 -0.85 -4.69
N LYS A 322 -12.09 -0.21 -5.10
CA LYS A 322 -12.04 0.86 -6.09
C LYS A 322 -10.84 0.68 -7.01
N PHE A 323 -10.92 1.24 -8.22
CA PHE A 323 -9.77 1.33 -9.11
C PHE A 323 -8.98 2.61 -8.84
N PRO A 324 -7.64 2.56 -8.81
CA PRO A 324 -6.79 3.74 -8.71
C PRO A 324 -7.10 4.83 -9.74
N HIS A 325 -7.48 4.44 -10.96
CA HIS A 325 -7.92 5.35 -12.02
C HIS A 325 -9.04 6.31 -11.59
N ASP A 326 -9.97 5.83 -10.76
CA ASP A 326 -11.11 6.63 -10.29
C ASP A 326 -10.71 7.65 -9.21
N ILE A 327 -9.46 7.62 -8.73
CA ILE A 327 -8.99 8.37 -7.56
C ILE A 327 -7.97 9.45 -7.96
N ARG A 328 -7.07 9.12 -8.89
CA ARG A 328 -6.01 10.01 -9.38
C ARG A 328 -5.76 9.72 -10.86
N HIS A 329 -5.30 10.73 -11.59
CA HIS A 329 -4.92 10.59 -12.99
C HIS A 329 -3.77 9.60 -13.16
N GLU A 330 -3.91 8.68 -14.11
CA GLU A 330 -2.79 7.87 -14.57
C GLU A 330 -1.78 8.69 -15.37
N LYS A 331 -0.52 8.29 -15.27
CA LYS A 331 0.61 8.89 -15.97
C LYS A 331 1.56 7.79 -16.44
N GLU A 332 2.08 7.95 -17.64
CA GLU A 332 3.19 7.12 -18.11
C GLU A 332 4.47 7.51 -17.34
N ILE A 333 5.06 6.54 -16.65
CA ILE A 333 6.29 6.72 -15.87
C ILE A 333 7.37 5.75 -16.37
N GLU A 334 8.64 6.07 -16.09
CA GLU A 334 9.72 5.11 -16.24
C GLU A 334 9.49 3.93 -15.29
N CYS A 335 9.37 2.74 -15.86
CA CYS A 335 9.11 1.52 -15.12
C CYS A 335 9.66 0.38 -15.96
N GLN A 336 10.76 -0.22 -15.51
CA GLN A 336 11.35 -1.35 -16.21
C GLN A 336 10.57 -2.64 -15.94
N GLU A 337 9.99 -2.74 -14.74
CA GLU A 337 9.48 -3.99 -14.19
C GLU A 337 8.34 -3.72 -13.21
N MET A 338 7.27 -4.50 -13.32
CA MET A 338 6.12 -4.50 -12.42
C MET A 338 6.03 -5.85 -11.70
N TYR A 339 5.31 -5.87 -10.57
CA TYR A 339 5.25 -7.04 -9.71
C TYR A 339 3.81 -7.33 -9.26
N ASN A 340 3.51 -8.61 -9.05
CA ASN A 340 2.35 -9.07 -8.30
C ASN A 340 2.71 -10.38 -7.56
N PHE A 341 1.87 -10.82 -6.64
CA PHE A 341 2.14 -11.94 -5.75
C PHE A 341 0.99 -12.94 -5.76
N VAL A 342 1.29 -14.17 -5.38
CA VAL A 342 0.30 -15.17 -4.95
C VAL A 342 0.55 -15.43 -3.48
N LEU A 343 -0.48 -15.30 -2.66
CA LEU A 343 -0.43 -15.60 -1.22
C LEU A 343 -1.06 -16.96 -0.94
N ASP A 344 -0.65 -17.61 0.13
CA ASP A 344 -1.21 -18.88 0.59
C ASP A 344 -2.65 -18.75 1.12
N LYS A 345 -2.97 -17.60 1.71
CA LYS A 345 -4.28 -17.23 2.25
C LYS A 345 -4.49 -15.71 2.22
N CYS A 346 -5.70 -15.27 2.58
CA CYS A 346 -6.21 -13.88 2.64
C CYS A 346 -6.19 -13.09 1.31
N HIS A 347 -5.19 -13.30 0.44
CA HIS A 347 -5.03 -12.67 -0.87
C HIS A 347 -5.13 -11.13 -0.86
N ILE A 348 -4.75 -10.51 0.25
CA ILE A 348 -4.68 -9.06 0.43
C ILE A 348 -3.34 -8.72 1.07
N ALA A 349 -2.62 -7.77 0.48
CA ALA A 349 -1.37 -7.23 1.01
C ALA A 349 -1.54 -5.74 1.35
N ILE A 350 -0.92 -5.29 2.45
CA ILE A 350 -0.87 -3.87 2.80
C ILE A 350 0.34 -3.23 2.11
N ILE A 351 0.11 -2.37 1.12
CA ILE A 351 1.15 -1.72 0.32
C ILE A 351 0.98 -0.20 0.39
N ASN A 352 2.00 0.50 0.88
CA ASN A 352 1.96 1.94 1.18
C ASN A 352 0.69 2.33 1.97
N GLY A 353 0.26 1.48 2.91
CA GLY A 353 -0.91 1.70 3.75
C GLY A 353 -2.27 1.33 3.14
N PHE A 354 -2.34 0.94 1.86
CA PHE A 354 -3.57 0.50 1.21
C PHE A 354 -3.68 -1.03 1.19
N GLU A 355 -4.90 -1.53 1.36
CA GLU A 355 -5.23 -2.94 1.19
C GLU A 355 -5.38 -3.24 -0.30
N CYS A 356 -4.41 -3.96 -0.86
CA CYS A 356 -4.34 -4.30 -2.28
C CYS A 356 -4.59 -5.80 -2.47
N VAL A 357 -5.34 -6.17 -3.49
CA VAL A 357 -5.60 -7.58 -3.79
C VAL A 357 -4.39 -8.25 -4.45
N THR A 358 -4.21 -9.55 -4.25
CA THR A 358 -3.18 -10.33 -4.93
C THR A 358 -3.79 -11.36 -5.89
N LEU A 359 -2.97 -12.05 -6.67
CA LEU A 359 -3.46 -13.03 -7.64
C LEU A 359 -4.12 -14.24 -6.96
N GLY A 360 -5.09 -14.83 -7.64
CA GLY A 360 -5.79 -16.04 -7.18
C GLY A 360 -6.77 -15.81 -6.01
N HIS A 361 -7.22 -14.58 -5.81
CA HIS A 361 -7.97 -14.17 -4.62
C HIS A 361 -9.40 -14.73 -4.48
N ASN A 362 -10.00 -15.23 -5.57
CA ASN A 362 -11.35 -15.82 -5.62
C ASN A 362 -12.52 -14.92 -5.15
N PHE A 363 -12.27 -13.65 -4.88
CA PHE A 363 -13.28 -12.67 -4.48
C PHE A 363 -14.26 -12.34 -5.61
N LYS A 364 -15.48 -11.99 -5.21
CA LYS A 364 -16.61 -11.64 -6.07
C LYS A 364 -17.07 -10.21 -5.79
N GLY A 365 -17.50 -9.52 -6.84
CA GLY A 365 -17.94 -8.12 -6.75
C GLY A 365 -17.55 -7.32 -7.98
N GLU A 366 -18.22 -6.19 -8.16
CA GLU A 366 -18.17 -5.36 -9.38
C GLU A 366 -16.75 -4.94 -9.80
N VAL A 367 -15.93 -4.50 -8.85
CA VAL A 367 -14.55 -4.04 -9.10
C VAL A 367 -13.51 -5.15 -8.96
N ILE A 368 -13.74 -6.07 -8.02
CA ILE A 368 -12.73 -7.03 -7.57
C ILE A 368 -12.75 -8.34 -8.36
N GLU A 369 -13.89 -8.71 -8.95
CA GLU A 369 -14.02 -9.98 -9.66
C GLU A 369 -13.30 -9.94 -11.00
N HIS A 370 -12.41 -10.90 -11.22
CA HIS A 370 -11.72 -11.06 -12.50
C HIS A 370 -11.80 -12.51 -13.00
N PRO A 371 -12.16 -12.77 -14.28
CA PRO A 371 -12.42 -14.11 -14.80
C PRO A 371 -11.20 -15.05 -14.84
N TYR A 372 -9.99 -14.48 -14.73
CA TYR A 372 -8.72 -15.20 -14.75
C TYR A 372 -7.82 -14.89 -13.55
N TYR A 373 -7.27 -13.67 -13.45
CA TYR A 373 -6.38 -13.24 -12.35
C TYR A 373 -6.96 -13.41 -10.95
N GLY A 374 -8.29 -13.35 -10.81
CA GLY A 374 -8.97 -13.59 -9.55
C GLY A 374 -9.31 -15.05 -9.26
N THR A 375 -8.79 -16.01 -10.03
CA THR A 375 -9.18 -17.43 -9.92
C THR A 375 -7.98 -18.35 -9.74
N ALA A 376 -8.21 -19.63 -9.40
CA ALA A 376 -7.15 -20.63 -9.36
C ALA A 376 -6.40 -20.81 -10.69
N LYS A 377 -7.01 -20.44 -11.83
CA LYS A 377 -6.40 -20.59 -13.17
C LYS A 377 -5.04 -19.90 -13.29
N VAL A 378 -4.91 -18.67 -12.76
CA VAL A 378 -3.62 -17.97 -12.77
C VAL A 378 -2.60 -18.68 -11.87
N VAL A 379 -3.03 -19.25 -10.75
CA VAL A 379 -2.15 -19.97 -9.83
C VAL A 379 -1.68 -21.28 -10.47
N ASP A 380 -2.56 -21.99 -11.18
CA ASP A 380 -2.23 -23.22 -11.88
C ASP A 380 -1.20 -22.98 -13.00
N ASP A 381 -1.40 -21.92 -13.80
CA ASP A 381 -0.46 -21.52 -14.85
C ASP A 381 0.92 -21.15 -14.26
N LEU A 382 0.95 -20.37 -13.17
CA LEU A 382 2.20 -20.02 -12.49
C LEU A 382 2.89 -21.25 -11.89
N CYS A 383 2.14 -22.18 -11.28
CA CYS A 383 2.68 -23.43 -10.75
C CYS A 383 3.28 -24.30 -11.86
N ALA A 384 2.64 -24.35 -13.03
CA ALA A 384 3.16 -25.09 -14.18
C ALA A 384 4.46 -24.47 -14.74
N MET A 385 4.63 -23.15 -14.59
CA MET A 385 5.83 -22.41 -15.00
C MET A 385 6.97 -22.51 -14.00
N ASP A 386 6.69 -22.63 -12.70
CA ASP A 386 7.69 -22.71 -11.63
C ASP A 386 8.29 -24.13 -11.50
N VAL A 387 8.85 -24.64 -12.60
CA VAL A 387 9.39 -26.02 -12.68
C VAL A 387 10.47 -26.26 -11.62
N LEU A 388 11.25 -25.23 -11.29
CA LEU A 388 12.31 -25.28 -10.28
C LEU A 388 11.79 -25.04 -8.85
N LYS A 389 10.48 -24.82 -8.66
CA LYS A 389 9.82 -24.57 -7.37
C LYS A 389 10.48 -23.45 -6.57
N THR A 390 10.90 -22.39 -7.26
CA THR A 390 11.53 -21.21 -6.66
C THR A 390 10.51 -20.22 -6.09
N GLY A 391 9.28 -20.27 -6.59
CA GLY A 391 8.24 -19.27 -6.40
C GLY A 391 8.54 -17.92 -7.03
N PHE A 392 9.40 -17.86 -8.04
CA PHE A 392 9.71 -16.64 -8.76
C PHE A 392 9.51 -16.85 -10.26
N ILE A 393 8.61 -16.07 -10.85
CA ILE A 393 8.26 -16.17 -12.27
C ILE A 393 8.53 -14.83 -12.93
N GLU A 394 9.33 -14.85 -14.00
CA GLU A 394 9.54 -13.68 -14.85
C GLU A 394 8.74 -13.83 -16.15
N LEU A 395 7.92 -12.82 -16.44
CA LEU A 395 7.07 -12.73 -17.62
C LEU A 395 7.47 -11.50 -18.46
N GLN A 396 7.20 -11.57 -19.75
CA GLN A 396 7.31 -10.42 -20.65
C GLN A 396 5.95 -9.72 -20.77
N SER A 397 5.90 -8.44 -21.17
CA SER A 397 4.64 -7.71 -21.44
C SER A 397 3.64 -8.50 -22.32
N HIS A 398 4.16 -9.25 -23.29
CA HIS A 398 3.36 -10.04 -24.24
C HIS A 398 3.03 -11.47 -23.76
N SER A 399 3.35 -11.83 -22.51
CA SER A 399 3.05 -13.16 -21.94
C SER A 399 1.56 -13.41 -21.66
N THR A 400 0.69 -12.40 -21.80
CA THR A 400 -0.74 -12.53 -21.54
C THR A 400 -1.51 -13.03 -22.77
N ILE A 401 -2.40 -14.01 -22.57
CA ILE A 401 -3.31 -14.54 -23.58
C ILE A 401 -4.67 -13.91 -23.35
N ARG A 402 -5.26 -13.30 -24.39
CA ARG A 402 -6.56 -12.64 -24.31
C ARG A 402 -7.59 -13.35 -25.18
N ASP A 403 -8.84 -13.38 -24.70
CA ASP A 403 -9.96 -13.84 -25.50
C ASP A 403 -10.16 -12.90 -26.71
N SER A 404 -10.26 -13.48 -27.90
CA SER A 404 -10.40 -12.73 -29.16
C SER A 404 -11.65 -11.86 -29.26
N LYS A 405 -12.71 -12.16 -28.48
CA LYS A 405 -13.99 -11.44 -28.52
C LYS A 405 -14.15 -10.49 -27.34
N THR A 406 -13.80 -10.92 -26.13
CA THR A 406 -14.00 -10.12 -24.92
C THR A 406 -12.76 -9.34 -24.49
N ARG A 407 -11.60 -9.61 -25.09
CA ARG A 407 -10.28 -9.02 -24.76
C ARG A 407 -9.82 -9.25 -23.31
N PHE A 408 -10.59 -9.98 -22.51
CA PHE A 408 -10.21 -10.41 -21.17
C PHE A 408 -9.01 -11.34 -21.22
N VAL A 409 -8.14 -11.23 -20.23
CA VAL A 409 -7.05 -12.18 -20.06
C VAL A 409 -7.63 -13.53 -19.67
N THR A 410 -7.22 -14.58 -20.37
CA THR A 410 -7.66 -15.97 -20.16
C THR A 410 -6.52 -16.91 -19.81
N GLY A 411 -5.27 -16.45 -19.91
CA GLY A 411 -4.08 -17.25 -19.65
C GLY A 411 -2.81 -16.41 -19.59
N ILE A 412 -1.74 -16.97 -19.05
CA ILE A 412 -0.37 -16.46 -19.18
C ILE A 412 0.53 -17.59 -19.71
N HIS A 413 1.62 -17.22 -20.36
CA HIS A 413 2.62 -18.18 -20.86
C HIS A 413 4.04 -17.58 -20.84
N ILE A 414 5.04 -18.44 -20.67
CA ILE A 414 6.44 -18.06 -20.89
C ILE A 414 6.68 -18.04 -22.40
N ILE A 415 7.08 -16.88 -22.92
CA ILE A 415 7.61 -16.78 -24.27
C ILE A 415 9.10 -17.06 -24.17
N ASN A 416 9.52 -18.24 -24.65
CA ASN A 416 10.93 -18.51 -24.88
C ASN A 416 11.35 -17.70 -26.11
N ASP A 417 12.34 -16.81 -25.97
CA ASP A 417 12.94 -15.99 -27.03
C ASP A 417 13.62 -16.79 -28.17
N LYS A 418 13.27 -18.07 -28.37
CA LYS A 418 13.82 -18.96 -29.39
C LYS A 418 12.84 -19.37 -30.49
N PHE A 419 11.68 -18.74 -30.62
CA PHE A 419 10.81 -18.95 -31.78
C PHE A 419 10.48 -17.63 -32.48
N HIS A 420 11.31 -17.28 -33.46
CA HIS A 420 11.00 -16.27 -34.46
C HIS A 420 9.95 -16.88 -35.42
N PRO A 421 8.78 -16.26 -35.64
CA PRO A 421 7.70 -16.83 -36.46
C PRO A 421 7.93 -16.66 -37.97
N SER A 422 9.15 -16.86 -38.45
CA SER A 422 9.52 -16.70 -39.86
C SER A 422 9.87 -18.01 -40.59
N THR A 423 9.51 -19.17 -40.05
CA THR A 423 9.84 -20.48 -40.68
C THR A 423 8.64 -21.36 -41.01
N LEU A 424 7.45 -20.79 -41.21
CA LEU A 424 6.27 -21.54 -41.69
C LEU A 424 5.81 -21.17 -43.11
N LEU A 425 6.74 -20.74 -43.97
CA LEU A 425 6.51 -20.65 -45.42
C LEU A 425 7.81 -21.00 -46.18
N SER A 426 8.14 -22.29 -46.27
CA SER A 426 8.75 -22.92 -47.46
C SER A 426 9.23 -24.35 -47.14
N CYS A 427 8.42 -25.33 -47.57
CA CYS A 427 8.74 -26.63 -48.17
C CYS A 427 7.64 -27.64 -47.85
#